data_AF-A0A9D5ZQV4-F1
#
_entry.id   AF-A0A9D5ZQV4-F1
#
_cell.length_a   1.000
_cell.length_b   1.000
_cell.length_c   1.000
_cell.angle_alpha   90.00
_cell.angle_beta   90.00
_cell.angle_gamma   90.00
#
_symmetry.space_group_name_H-M   'P 1'
#
loop_
_entity.id
_entity.type
_entity.pdbx_description
1 polymer ?
#
loop_
_entity_poly.entity_id
_entity_poly.type
_entity_poly.pdbx_seq_one_letter_code
_entity_poly.pdbx_strand_id
1 'polypeptide(L)'
;MEKEELERICFNCNQFYPATMDEATEYGICLSNSAFEPYLDELLENQNYNCCRELIEDKKFLGDRSACENFEELEMIEIDDDSPLGRELNKLKQEGKLNEKSLKKIFYDELDNFIDNIDWKNAPIDKYVNKLESTNKKECNEGISSLSSLITLGNNEAFKVLCNFFKDLSPPKSIEEVHFKINLLRHLEKSDNKIVLIPHLIEELQNTISNNTTKQWISAILKFLQFCPKEKVYKPLEQLLNDKRFSYRLKNKIKDVLNSKLR
;
A
#
# COMPACT_ATOMS: atom_id res chain seq x y z
N MET A 1 26.17 -29.62 12.34
CA MET A 1 25.17 -29.80 13.40
C MET A 1 24.48 -31.11 13.11
N GLU A 2 24.37 -32.03 14.07
CA GLU A 2 23.62 -33.29 13.87
C GLU A 2 22.15 -32.94 13.65
N LYS A 3 21.52 -33.54 12.63
CA LYS A 3 20.09 -33.36 12.36
C LYS A 3 19.34 -33.95 13.56
N GLU A 4 18.71 -33.12 14.39
CA GLU A 4 17.86 -33.61 15.47
C GLU A 4 16.74 -34.45 14.83
N GLU A 5 16.74 -35.76 15.07
CA GLU A 5 15.67 -36.63 14.59
C GLU A 5 14.38 -36.28 15.35
N LEU A 6 13.40 -35.75 14.62
CA LEU A 6 12.10 -35.42 15.19
C LEU A 6 11.40 -36.69 15.68
N GLU A 7 10.72 -36.58 16.81
CA GLU A 7 9.89 -37.68 17.31
C GLU A 7 8.83 -38.03 16.25
N ARG A 8 8.62 -39.34 16.01
CA ARG A 8 7.61 -39.85 15.07
C ARG A 8 6.21 -39.74 15.69
N ILE A 9 5.73 -38.51 15.85
CA ILE A 9 4.38 -38.15 16.27
C ILE A 9 3.67 -37.38 15.17
N CYS A 10 2.34 -37.35 15.19
CA CYS A 10 1.58 -36.65 14.15
C CYS A 10 1.91 -35.16 14.07
N PHE A 11 2.24 -34.49 15.17
CA PHE A 11 2.59 -33.06 15.19
C PHE A 11 3.80 -32.72 14.30
N ASN A 12 4.70 -33.69 14.10
CA ASN A 12 5.89 -33.57 13.26
C ASN A 12 5.69 -34.14 11.85
N CYS A 13 4.44 -34.33 11.42
CA CYS A 13 4.08 -34.87 10.11
C CYS A 13 3.65 -33.73 9.16
N ASN A 14 4.17 -33.71 7.93
CA ASN A 14 3.71 -32.78 6.87
C ASN A 14 2.20 -32.89 6.57
N GLN A 15 1.59 -34.02 6.91
CA GLN A 15 0.17 -34.28 6.68
C GLN A 15 -0.72 -33.82 7.86
N PHE A 16 -0.13 -33.34 8.96
CA PHE A 16 -0.89 -32.79 10.08
C PHE A 16 -1.20 -31.32 9.86
N TYR A 17 -2.47 -30.96 10.03
CA TYR A 17 -2.93 -29.58 9.86
C TYR A 17 -3.74 -29.14 11.08
N PRO A 18 -3.49 -27.96 11.67
CA PRO A 18 -4.20 -27.49 12.86
C PRO A 18 -5.71 -27.47 12.65
N ALA A 19 -6.49 -27.91 13.63
CA ALA A 19 -7.95 -27.94 13.54
C ALA A 19 -8.57 -26.53 13.56
N THR A 20 -7.80 -25.53 13.98
CA THR A 20 -8.14 -24.11 13.97
C THR A 20 -6.86 -23.28 13.86
N MET A 21 -6.97 -22.07 13.30
CA MET A 21 -5.90 -21.05 13.27
C MET A 21 -6.19 -19.87 14.20
N ASP A 22 -7.37 -19.84 14.83
CA ASP A 22 -7.79 -18.74 15.68
C ASP A 22 -7.06 -18.75 17.04
N GLU A 23 -6.63 -19.93 17.49
CA GLU A 23 -5.94 -20.13 18.77
C GLU A 23 -4.92 -21.26 18.70
N ALA A 24 -3.98 -21.27 19.65
CA ALA A 24 -3.05 -22.37 19.81
C ALA A 24 -3.83 -23.66 20.17
N THR A 25 -3.66 -24.71 19.38
CA THR A 25 -4.40 -25.97 19.54
C THR A 25 -3.45 -27.16 19.48
N GLU A 26 -3.71 -28.16 20.32
CA GLU A 26 -3.05 -29.47 20.28
C GLU A 26 -3.76 -30.42 19.30
N TYR A 27 -4.93 -30.02 18.80
CA TYR A 27 -5.75 -30.80 17.90
C TYR A 27 -5.50 -30.44 16.44
N GLY A 28 -5.41 -31.46 15.59
CA GLY A 28 -5.34 -31.30 14.16
C GLY A 28 -6.08 -32.39 13.41
N ILE A 29 -6.09 -32.24 12.09
CA ILE A 29 -6.62 -33.19 11.13
C ILE A 29 -5.48 -33.75 10.27
N CYS A 30 -5.74 -34.84 9.55
CA CYS A 30 -4.79 -35.41 8.60
C CYS A 30 -5.24 -35.07 7.19
N LEU A 31 -4.41 -34.35 6.44
CA LEU A 31 -4.72 -33.94 5.05
C LEU A 31 -4.79 -35.14 4.09
N SER A 32 -4.13 -36.26 4.41
CA SER A 32 -4.24 -37.50 3.64
C SER A 32 -5.56 -38.26 3.87
N ASN A 33 -6.42 -37.80 4.79
CA ASN A 33 -7.73 -38.40 4.95
C ASN A 33 -8.64 -37.93 3.81
N SER A 34 -9.07 -38.87 2.96
CA SER A 34 -9.87 -38.60 1.77
C SER A 34 -11.18 -37.86 2.03
N ALA A 35 -11.69 -37.86 3.26
CA ALA A 35 -12.86 -37.05 3.62
C ALA A 35 -12.60 -35.54 3.48
N PHE A 36 -11.34 -35.08 3.59
CA PHE A 36 -10.95 -33.68 3.43
C PHE A 36 -10.59 -33.29 2.00
N GLU A 37 -10.44 -34.25 1.08
CA GLU A 37 -10.08 -34.00 -0.33
C GLU A 37 -10.95 -32.92 -1.00
N PRO A 38 -12.30 -32.88 -0.82
CA PRO A 38 -13.13 -31.83 -1.41
C PRO A 38 -12.92 -30.41 -0.85
N TYR A 39 -12.18 -30.29 0.25
CA TYR A 39 -12.03 -29.05 1.01
C TYR A 39 -10.57 -28.56 1.08
N LEU A 40 -9.61 -29.28 0.49
CA LEU A 40 -8.18 -28.95 0.61
C LEU A 40 -7.87 -27.54 0.12
N ASP A 41 -8.42 -27.12 -1.03
CA ASP A 41 -8.20 -25.77 -1.56
C ASP A 41 -8.71 -24.68 -0.60
N GLU A 42 -9.90 -24.88 -0.03
CA GLU A 42 -10.48 -23.96 0.95
C GLU A 42 -9.67 -23.90 2.24
N LEU A 43 -9.15 -25.05 2.71
CA LEU A 43 -8.35 -25.12 3.93
C LEU A 43 -6.95 -24.54 3.74
N LEU A 44 -6.27 -24.87 2.65
CA LEU A 44 -4.87 -24.51 2.42
C LEU A 44 -4.70 -23.10 1.84
N GLU A 45 -5.51 -22.74 0.84
CA GLU A 45 -5.37 -21.45 0.15
C GLU A 45 -6.19 -20.35 0.83
N ASN A 46 -7.43 -20.66 1.21
CA ASN A 46 -8.36 -19.68 1.76
C ASN A 46 -8.41 -19.66 3.30
N GLN A 47 -7.76 -20.62 3.97
CA GLN A 47 -7.81 -20.80 5.43
C GLN A 47 -9.24 -20.84 5.97
N ASN A 48 -10.17 -21.40 5.19
CA ASN A 48 -11.60 -21.37 5.46
C ASN A 48 -12.07 -22.69 6.11
N TYR A 49 -11.92 -22.77 7.43
CA TYR A 49 -12.35 -23.92 8.24
C TYR A 49 -13.88 -24.12 8.30
N ASN A 50 -14.65 -23.11 7.92
CA ASN A 50 -16.11 -23.15 8.02
C ASN A 50 -16.75 -24.08 6.99
N CYS A 51 -16.08 -24.35 5.88
CA CYS A 51 -16.60 -25.19 4.81
C CYS A 51 -16.78 -26.66 5.23
N CYS A 52 -16.05 -27.14 6.24
CA CYS A 52 -16.06 -28.52 6.71
C CYS A 52 -15.98 -28.65 8.24
N ARG A 53 -16.45 -27.64 8.99
CA ARG A 53 -16.31 -27.57 10.45
C ARG A 53 -16.80 -28.83 11.18
N GLU A 54 -17.96 -29.37 10.81
CA GLU A 54 -18.50 -30.60 11.43
C GLU A 54 -17.59 -31.81 11.20
N LEU A 55 -16.96 -31.90 10.02
CA LEU A 55 -16.01 -32.95 9.69
C LEU A 55 -14.72 -32.80 10.48
N ILE A 56 -14.23 -31.57 10.66
CA ILE A 56 -13.07 -31.29 11.52
C ILE A 56 -13.35 -31.72 12.94
N GLU A 57 -14.51 -31.36 13.50
CA GLU A 57 -14.88 -31.76 14.87
C GLU A 57 -14.99 -33.28 15.04
N ASP A 58 -15.49 -34.00 14.04
CA ASP A 58 -15.57 -35.47 14.05
C ASP A 58 -14.19 -36.15 13.92
N LYS A 59 -13.28 -35.55 13.15
CA LYS A 59 -12.01 -36.19 12.75
C LYS A 59 -10.78 -35.65 13.45
N LYS A 60 -10.87 -34.56 14.21
CA LYS A 60 -9.71 -34.00 14.90
C LYS A 60 -9.14 -34.96 15.92
N PHE A 61 -7.83 -34.91 16.09
CA PHE A 61 -7.09 -35.75 17.02
C PHE A 61 -5.93 -34.98 17.62
N LEU A 62 -5.44 -35.44 18.77
CA LEU A 62 -4.24 -34.88 19.40
C LEU A 62 -3.00 -35.17 18.55
N GLY A 63 -2.22 -34.14 18.26
CA GLY A 63 -1.03 -34.28 17.43
C GLY A 63 0.13 -35.03 18.11
N ASP A 64 0.13 -35.14 19.43
CA ASP A 64 1.16 -35.84 20.22
C ASP A 64 1.10 -37.38 20.10
N ARG A 65 0.07 -37.93 19.44
CA ARG A 65 -0.04 -39.37 19.20
C ARG A 65 1.06 -39.89 18.26
N SER A 66 1.40 -41.16 18.41
CA SER A 66 2.35 -41.85 17.54
C SER A 66 1.97 -41.76 16.08
N ALA A 67 2.96 -41.49 15.22
CA ALA A 67 2.74 -41.35 13.80
C ALA A 67 2.35 -42.66 13.13
N CYS A 68 1.54 -42.57 12.07
CA CYS A 68 1.09 -43.72 11.29
C CYS A 68 2.15 -44.16 10.25
N GLU A 69 1.80 -45.18 9.47
CA GLU A 69 2.64 -45.69 8.37
C GLU A 69 2.86 -44.66 7.25
N ASN A 70 1.91 -43.72 7.06
CA ASN A 70 1.98 -42.63 6.09
C ASN A 70 2.67 -41.37 6.65
N PHE A 71 3.48 -41.52 7.70
CA PHE A 71 4.22 -40.39 8.26
C PHE A 71 5.20 -39.82 7.24
N GLU A 72 5.04 -38.54 6.94
CA GLU A 72 5.96 -37.75 6.15
C GLU A 72 6.58 -36.71 7.07
N GLU A 73 7.89 -36.83 7.31
CA GLU A 73 8.61 -35.97 8.25
C GLU A 73 8.45 -34.51 7.85
N LEU A 74 8.15 -33.65 8.83
CA LEU A 74 7.99 -32.22 8.61
C LEU A 74 9.25 -31.63 7.95
N GLU A 75 9.07 -30.94 6.84
CA GLU A 75 10.17 -30.14 6.28
C GLU A 75 10.38 -28.89 7.14
N MET A 76 11.41 -28.92 7.99
CA MET A 76 11.83 -27.73 8.70
C MET A 76 12.58 -26.80 7.75
N ILE A 77 12.02 -25.62 7.51
CA ILE A 77 12.76 -24.53 6.87
C ILE A 77 13.71 -23.97 7.93
N GLU A 78 14.99 -24.31 7.81
CA GLU A 78 16.02 -23.75 8.67
C GLU A 78 16.22 -22.26 8.38
N ILE A 79 16.19 -21.44 9.43
CA ILE A 79 16.66 -20.06 9.33
C ILE A 79 18.18 -20.14 9.22
N ASP A 80 18.74 -19.58 8.16
CA ASP A 80 20.18 -19.49 7.98
C ASP A 80 20.81 -18.82 9.22
N ASP A 81 21.70 -19.53 9.91
CA ASP A 81 22.40 -19.06 11.11
C ASP A 81 23.22 -17.79 10.84
N ASP A 82 23.63 -17.57 9.60
CA ASP A 82 24.37 -16.39 9.16
C ASP A 82 23.49 -15.21 8.74
N SER A 83 22.17 -15.42 8.64
CA SER A 83 21.22 -14.32 8.42
C SER A 83 21.17 -13.37 9.63
N PRO A 84 20.78 -12.11 9.45
CA PRO A 84 20.58 -11.17 10.57
C PRO A 84 19.67 -11.75 11.67
N LEU A 85 18.55 -12.36 11.26
CA LEU A 85 17.61 -13.04 12.15
C LEU A 85 18.25 -14.24 12.86
N GLY A 86 18.94 -15.12 12.13
CA GLY A 86 19.61 -16.30 12.70
C GLY A 86 20.66 -15.94 13.74
N ARG A 87 21.48 -14.92 13.47
CA ARG A 87 22.51 -14.44 14.41
C ARG A 87 21.92 -13.90 15.72
N GLU A 88 20.87 -13.09 15.65
CA GLU A 88 20.27 -12.52 16.87
C GLU A 88 19.51 -13.59 17.67
N LEU A 89 18.84 -14.54 17.01
CA LEU A 89 18.23 -15.70 17.66
C LEU A 89 19.27 -16.55 18.39
N ASN A 90 20.38 -16.87 17.72
CA ASN A 90 21.47 -17.66 18.30
C ASN A 90 22.11 -16.96 19.51
N LYS A 91 22.32 -15.65 19.42
CA LYS A 91 22.82 -14.85 20.53
C LYS A 91 21.87 -14.87 21.73
N LEU A 92 20.56 -14.68 21.53
CA LEU A 92 19.59 -14.77 22.62
C LEU A 92 19.52 -16.17 23.24
N LYS A 93 19.63 -17.22 22.41
CA LYS A 93 19.70 -18.61 22.86
C LYS A 93 20.92 -18.84 23.75
N GLN A 94 22.11 -18.41 23.31
CA GLN A 94 23.36 -18.51 24.09
C GLN A 94 23.31 -17.71 25.39
N GLU A 95 22.63 -16.56 25.40
CA GLU A 95 22.46 -15.73 26.60
C GLU A 95 21.35 -16.23 27.54
N GLY A 96 20.60 -17.29 27.18
CA GLY A 96 19.47 -17.80 27.96
C GLY A 96 18.30 -16.81 28.05
N LYS A 97 18.21 -15.86 27.11
CA LYS A 97 17.20 -14.80 27.08
C LYS A 97 16.10 -15.03 26.05
N LEU A 98 16.17 -16.12 25.30
CA LEU A 98 15.18 -16.46 24.29
C LEU A 98 13.84 -16.82 24.97
N ASN A 99 12.86 -15.93 24.79
CA ASN A 99 11.48 -16.07 25.22
C ASN A 99 10.54 -15.36 24.23
N GLU A 100 9.23 -15.57 24.38
CA GLU A 100 8.19 -15.00 23.50
C GLU A 100 8.34 -13.50 23.28
N LYS A 101 8.62 -12.72 24.34
CA LYS A 101 8.76 -11.26 24.24
C LYS A 101 9.98 -10.88 23.41
N SER A 102 11.10 -11.56 23.62
CA SER A 102 12.33 -11.31 22.86
C SER A 102 12.20 -11.74 21.40
N LEU A 103 11.49 -12.84 21.13
CA LEU A 103 11.18 -13.30 19.78
C LEU A 103 10.33 -12.29 19.02
N LYS A 104 9.19 -11.88 19.61
CA LYS A 104 8.31 -10.86 19.03
C LYS A 104 9.09 -9.58 18.69
N LYS A 105 9.96 -9.15 19.61
CA LYS A 105 10.78 -7.97 19.39
C LYS A 105 11.69 -8.12 18.17
N ILE A 106 12.44 -9.23 18.06
CA ILE A 106 13.32 -9.47 16.90
C ILE A 106 12.52 -9.50 15.60
N PHE A 107 11.36 -10.16 15.59
CA PHE A 107 10.52 -10.18 14.39
C PHE A 107 10.06 -8.78 13.97
N TYR A 108 9.68 -7.92 14.91
CA TYR A 108 9.34 -6.53 14.59
C TYR A 108 10.56 -5.74 14.12
N ASP A 109 11.69 -5.87 14.81
CA ASP A 109 12.93 -5.18 14.45
C ASP A 109 13.39 -5.61 13.03
N GLU A 110 13.26 -6.89 12.68
CA GLU A 110 13.59 -7.41 11.34
C GLU A 110 12.59 -6.97 10.27
N LEU A 111 11.30 -6.89 10.61
CA LEU A 111 10.29 -6.36 9.70
C LEU A 111 10.50 -4.88 9.43
N ASP A 112 10.82 -4.09 10.46
CA ASP A 112 11.17 -2.67 10.33
C ASP A 112 12.42 -2.51 9.47
N ASN A 113 13.47 -3.30 9.73
CA ASN A 113 14.67 -3.34 8.88
C ASN A 113 14.33 -3.67 7.43
N PHE A 114 13.46 -4.65 7.19
CA PHE A 114 13.03 -5.01 5.85
C PHE A 114 12.32 -3.84 5.17
N ILE A 115 11.36 -3.20 5.85
CA ILE A 115 10.59 -2.06 5.33
C ILE A 115 11.50 -0.86 5.01
N ASP A 116 12.46 -0.58 5.88
CA ASP A 116 13.41 0.52 5.72
C ASP A 116 14.39 0.29 4.55
N ASN A 117 14.67 -0.97 4.23
CA ASN A 117 15.53 -1.35 3.11
C ASN A 117 14.79 -1.51 1.77
N ILE A 118 13.46 -1.39 1.74
CA ILE A 118 12.72 -1.36 0.47
C ILE A 118 13.09 -0.08 -0.29
N ASP A 119 13.51 -0.25 -1.54
CA ASP A 119 13.74 0.87 -2.46
C ASP A 119 12.40 1.43 -2.96
N TRP A 120 11.73 2.20 -2.10
CA TRP A 120 10.43 2.81 -2.40
C TRP A 120 10.47 3.75 -3.61
N LYS A 121 11.64 4.33 -3.91
CA LYS A 121 11.83 5.22 -5.06
C LYS A 121 11.71 4.50 -6.39
N ASN A 122 12.07 3.21 -6.42
CA ASN A 122 12.03 2.36 -7.61
C ASN A 122 11.04 1.20 -7.47
N ALA A 123 10.21 1.18 -6.43
CA ALA A 123 9.17 0.17 -6.24
C ALA A 123 8.26 0.09 -7.47
N PRO A 124 7.89 -1.13 -7.94
CA PRO A 124 7.09 -1.32 -9.14
C PRO A 124 5.69 -0.76 -8.96
N ILE A 125 5.15 -0.17 -10.03
CA ILE A 125 3.87 0.56 -9.98
C ILE A 125 2.76 -0.06 -10.82
N ASP A 126 3.04 -1.09 -11.63
CA ASP A 126 2.11 -1.64 -12.63
C ASP A 126 0.77 -2.05 -12.03
N LYS A 127 0.81 -2.68 -10.85
CA LYS A 127 -0.41 -3.05 -10.11
C LYS A 127 -1.31 -1.85 -9.80
N TYR A 128 -0.72 -0.70 -9.50
CA TYR A 128 -1.46 0.51 -9.16
C TYR A 128 -1.89 1.28 -10.42
N VAL A 129 -1.12 1.21 -11.50
CA VAL A 129 -1.51 1.71 -12.83
C VAL A 129 -2.77 1.00 -13.31
N ASN A 130 -2.79 -0.34 -13.27
CA ASN A 130 -3.96 -1.13 -13.66
C ASN A 130 -5.21 -0.77 -12.86
N LYS A 131 -5.05 -0.48 -11.56
CA LYS A 131 -6.14 -0.01 -10.70
C LYS A 131 -6.62 1.39 -11.10
N LEU A 132 -5.71 2.29 -11.48
CA LEU A 132 -6.04 3.66 -11.88
C LEU A 132 -6.92 3.68 -13.14
N GLU A 133 -6.69 2.75 -14.06
CA GLU A 133 -7.44 2.58 -15.32
C GLU A 133 -8.80 1.87 -15.13
N SER A 134 -9.07 1.33 -13.94
CA SER A 134 -10.32 0.62 -13.67
C SER A 134 -11.54 1.53 -13.72
N THR A 135 -12.62 1.04 -14.34
CA THR A 135 -13.93 1.71 -14.30
C THR A 135 -14.58 1.65 -12.91
N ASN A 136 -14.09 0.77 -12.03
CA ASN A 136 -14.52 0.70 -10.64
C ASN A 136 -13.91 1.86 -9.84
N LYS A 137 -14.76 2.79 -9.39
CA LYS A 137 -14.33 3.97 -8.61
C LYS A 137 -13.55 3.60 -7.34
N LYS A 138 -13.87 2.47 -6.70
CA LYS A 138 -13.15 2.03 -5.49
C LYS A 138 -11.72 1.64 -5.83
N GLU A 139 -11.53 0.84 -6.88
CA GLU A 139 -10.21 0.42 -7.35
C GLU A 139 -9.39 1.61 -7.86
N CYS A 140 -10.01 2.50 -8.63
CA CYS A 140 -9.36 3.73 -9.09
C CYS A 140 -8.85 4.57 -7.90
N ASN A 141 -9.68 4.75 -6.87
CA ASN A 141 -9.29 5.45 -5.64
C ASN A 141 -8.17 4.74 -4.87
N GLU A 142 -8.18 3.41 -4.82
CA GLU A 142 -7.08 2.63 -4.25
C GLU A 142 -5.79 2.84 -5.03
N GLY A 143 -5.84 2.83 -6.36
CA GLY A 143 -4.71 3.15 -7.23
C GLY A 143 -4.13 4.53 -6.96
N ILE A 144 -5.00 5.56 -6.89
CA ILE A 144 -4.60 6.93 -6.54
C ILE A 144 -3.92 7.00 -5.17
N SER A 145 -4.50 6.33 -4.16
CA SER A 145 -3.95 6.30 -2.81
C SER A 145 -2.56 5.66 -2.76
N SER A 146 -2.41 4.50 -3.39
CA SER A 146 -1.12 3.79 -3.45
C SER A 146 -0.05 4.59 -4.19
N LEU A 147 -0.39 5.16 -5.35
CA LEU A 147 0.53 6.03 -6.10
C LEU A 147 0.90 7.27 -5.29
N SER A 148 -0.04 7.89 -4.58
CA SER A 148 0.27 9.03 -3.71
C SER A 148 1.23 8.67 -2.57
N SER A 149 1.11 7.48 -1.98
CA SER A 149 2.03 7.04 -0.94
C SER A 149 3.44 6.92 -1.51
N LEU A 150 3.58 6.27 -2.68
CA LEU A 150 4.86 6.15 -3.37
C LEU A 150 5.46 7.50 -3.78
N ILE A 151 4.64 8.47 -4.21
CA ILE A 151 5.11 9.84 -4.48
C ILE A 151 5.72 10.47 -3.23
N THR A 152 5.10 10.27 -2.06
CA THR A 152 5.60 10.80 -0.78
C THR A 152 6.92 10.15 -0.39
N LEU A 153 7.13 8.90 -0.81
CA LEU A 153 8.38 8.14 -0.63
C LEU A 153 9.43 8.42 -1.73
N GLY A 154 9.16 9.37 -2.64
CA GLY A 154 10.12 9.81 -3.66
C GLY A 154 10.10 9.02 -4.97
N ASN A 155 9.06 8.23 -5.24
CA ASN A 155 8.91 7.49 -6.48
C ASN A 155 8.48 8.43 -7.64
N ASN A 156 9.41 8.69 -8.56
CA ASN A 156 9.20 9.63 -9.67
C ASN A 156 8.28 9.07 -10.76
N GLU A 157 8.27 7.75 -10.97
CA GLU A 157 7.38 7.11 -11.95
C GLU A 157 5.92 7.18 -11.48
N ALA A 158 5.67 6.93 -10.19
CA ALA A 158 4.35 7.11 -9.58
C ALA A 158 3.84 8.56 -9.77
N PHE A 159 4.73 9.55 -9.61
CA PHE A 159 4.39 10.95 -9.90
C PHE A 159 4.02 11.16 -11.37
N LYS A 160 4.84 10.66 -12.31
CA LYS A 160 4.58 10.83 -13.75
C LYS A 160 3.23 10.24 -14.15
N VAL A 161 2.92 9.02 -13.71
CA VAL A 161 1.65 8.35 -14.00
C VAL A 161 0.48 9.17 -13.46
N LEU A 162 0.49 9.50 -12.16
CA LEU A 162 -0.62 10.24 -11.56
C LEU A 162 -0.75 11.66 -12.12
N CYS A 163 0.36 12.29 -12.51
CA CYS A 163 0.40 13.59 -13.15
C CYS A 163 -0.22 13.56 -14.55
N ASN A 164 0.08 12.53 -15.35
CA ASN A 164 -0.53 12.34 -16.67
C ASN A 164 -2.03 12.09 -16.54
N PHE A 165 -2.42 11.17 -15.66
CA PHE A 165 -3.83 10.94 -15.35
C PHE A 165 -4.56 12.23 -14.96
N PHE A 166 -3.96 13.04 -14.09
CA PHE A 166 -4.51 14.33 -13.69
C PHE A 166 -4.68 15.31 -14.86
N LYS A 167 -3.69 15.36 -15.78
CA LYS A 167 -3.72 16.25 -16.97
C LYS A 167 -4.78 15.84 -18.00
N ASP A 168 -5.07 14.54 -18.09
CA ASP A 168 -6.07 14.01 -19.02
C ASP A 168 -7.51 14.25 -18.55
N LEU A 169 -7.71 14.68 -17.31
CA LEU A 169 -9.02 15.03 -16.78
C LEU A 169 -9.54 16.34 -17.39
N SER A 170 -10.75 16.29 -17.96
CA SER A 170 -11.45 17.49 -18.44
C SER A 170 -11.68 18.52 -17.33
N PRO A 171 -11.87 19.81 -17.65
CA PRO A 171 -12.28 20.83 -16.68
C PRO A 171 -13.53 20.39 -15.91
N PRO A 172 -13.58 20.60 -14.58
CA PRO A 172 -14.65 20.05 -13.76
C PRO A 172 -15.98 20.76 -14.03
N LYS A 173 -17.04 19.97 -14.22
CA LYS A 173 -18.42 20.40 -14.51
C LYS A 173 -19.33 20.24 -13.29
N SER A 174 -18.95 19.40 -12.33
CA SER A 174 -19.69 19.12 -11.10
C SER A 174 -18.87 19.44 -9.85
N ILE A 175 -19.52 19.54 -8.69
CA ILE A 175 -18.81 19.79 -7.42
C ILE A 175 -17.98 18.56 -7.00
N GLU A 176 -18.46 17.37 -7.34
CA GLU A 176 -17.78 16.10 -7.11
C GLU A 176 -16.46 16.06 -7.91
N GLU A 177 -16.48 16.45 -9.18
CA GLU A 177 -15.28 16.55 -10.03
C GLU A 177 -14.30 17.61 -9.51
N VAL A 178 -14.80 18.73 -8.99
CA VAL A 178 -13.96 19.75 -8.34
C VAL A 178 -13.24 19.16 -7.13
N HIS A 179 -13.96 18.47 -6.23
CA HIS A 179 -13.34 17.86 -5.06
C HIS A 179 -12.34 16.77 -5.44
N PHE A 180 -12.65 15.98 -6.46
CA PHE A 180 -11.75 14.95 -7.00
C PHE A 180 -10.44 15.55 -7.53
N LYS A 181 -10.53 16.58 -8.40
CA LYS A 181 -9.34 17.29 -8.91
C LYS A 181 -8.53 17.96 -7.79
N ILE A 182 -9.18 18.58 -6.80
CA ILE A 182 -8.50 19.15 -5.64
C ILE A 182 -7.74 18.07 -4.86
N ASN A 183 -8.35 16.90 -4.66
CA ASN A 183 -7.70 15.80 -3.97
C ASN A 183 -6.46 15.31 -4.71
N LEU A 184 -6.55 15.10 -6.03
CA LEU A 184 -5.41 14.74 -6.87
C LEU A 184 -4.30 15.79 -6.81
N LEU A 185 -4.64 17.08 -6.93
CA LEU A 185 -3.65 18.15 -6.84
C LEU A 185 -2.89 18.13 -5.51
N ARG A 186 -3.57 17.85 -4.39
CA ARG A 186 -2.93 17.72 -3.07
C ARG A 186 -1.95 16.54 -3.00
N HIS A 187 -2.26 15.43 -3.67
CA HIS A 187 -1.34 14.29 -3.75
C HIS A 187 -0.09 14.63 -4.54
N LEU A 188 -0.25 15.31 -5.69
CA LEU A 188 0.86 15.71 -6.55
C LEU A 188 1.72 16.83 -5.95
N GLU A 189 1.14 17.72 -5.15
CA GLU A 189 1.84 18.81 -4.45
C GLU A 189 2.92 18.32 -3.45
N LYS A 190 2.82 17.06 -3.01
CA LYS A 190 3.81 16.45 -2.11
C LYS A 190 5.14 16.12 -2.80
N SER A 191 5.17 16.08 -4.12
CA SER A 191 6.39 15.78 -4.88
C SER A 191 7.28 17.00 -5.04
N ASP A 192 8.60 16.79 -5.01
CA ASP A 192 9.58 17.80 -5.42
C ASP A 192 9.42 18.20 -6.91
N ASN A 193 8.84 17.32 -7.74
CA ASN A 193 8.60 17.55 -9.16
C ASN A 193 7.32 18.35 -9.47
N LYS A 194 6.59 18.82 -8.44
CA LYS A 194 5.30 19.52 -8.60
C LYS A 194 5.34 20.72 -9.55
N ILE A 195 6.49 21.36 -9.73
CA ILE A 195 6.66 22.50 -10.64
C ILE A 195 6.28 22.18 -12.09
N VAL A 196 6.32 20.90 -12.49
CA VAL A 196 5.89 20.41 -13.81
C VAL A 196 4.40 20.65 -14.06
N LEU A 197 3.60 20.83 -13.00
CA LEU A 197 2.16 21.12 -13.11
C LEU A 197 1.86 22.57 -13.48
N ILE A 198 2.79 23.51 -13.25
CA ILE A 198 2.53 24.94 -13.42
C ILE A 198 1.93 25.28 -14.80
N PRO A 199 2.51 24.85 -15.94
CA PRO A 199 1.96 25.20 -17.25
C PRO A 199 0.52 24.72 -17.45
N HIS A 200 0.23 23.48 -17.05
CA HIS A 200 -1.09 22.90 -17.17
C HIS A 200 -2.11 23.59 -16.25
N LEU A 201 -1.73 23.94 -15.03
CA LEU A 201 -2.62 24.66 -14.11
C LEU A 201 -2.92 26.09 -14.57
N ILE A 202 -1.97 26.75 -15.24
CA ILE A 202 -2.21 28.05 -15.90
C ILE A 202 -3.22 27.89 -17.03
N GLU A 203 -3.08 26.86 -17.86
CA GLU A 203 -4.02 26.54 -18.94
C GLU A 203 -5.43 26.24 -18.39
N GLU A 204 -5.53 25.44 -17.32
CA GLU A 204 -6.80 25.18 -16.62
C GLU A 204 -7.45 26.49 -16.12
N LEU A 205 -6.67 27.45 -15.60
CA LEU A 205 -7.21 28.76 -15.22
C LEU A 205 -7.75 29.55 -16.41
N GLN A 206 -7.14 29.44 -17.58
CA GLN A 206 -7.60 30.11 -18.81
C GLN A 206 -8.88 29.49 -19.39
N ASN A 207 -9.03 28.17 -19.23
CA ASN A 207 -10.11 27.40 -19.83
C ASN A 207 -11.31 27.20 -18.88
N THR A 208 -11.12 27.36 -17.57
CA THR A 208 -12.19 27.17 -16.58
C THR A 208 -13.06 28.42 -16.46
N ILE A 209 -14.36 28.29 -16.76
CA ILE A 209 -15.35 29.34 -16.51
C ILE A 209 -15.54 29.49 -15.00
N SER A 210 -15.33 30.70 -14.48
CA SER A 210 -15.52 31.01 -13.06
C SER A 210 -17.01 31.08 -12.68
N ASN A 211 -17.49 30.07 -11.94
CA ASN A 211 -18.85 30.03 -11.40
C ASN A 211 -18.84 29.45 -9.96
N ASN A 212 -20.01 29.24 -9.35
CA ASN A 212 -20.10 28.73 -7.98
C ASN A 212 -19.49 27.33 -7.81
N THR A 213 -19.56 26.48 -8.83
CA THR A 213 -18.99 25.13 -8.84
C THR A 213 -17.47 25.19 -8.88
N THR A 214 -16.90 25.91 -9.86
CA THR A 214 -15.46 25.89 -10.15
C THR A 214 -14.62 26.83 -9.29
N LYS A 215 -15.25 27.72 -8.50
CA LYS A 215 -14.55 28.69 -7.64
C LYS A 215 -13.56 28.03 -6.67
N GLN A 216 -13.90 26.86 -6.14
CA GLN A 216 -12.99 26.11 -5.26
C GLN A 216 -11.78 25.58 -6.03
N TRP A 217 -11.99 25.04 -7.23
CA TRP A 217 -10.90 24.57 -8.11
C TRP A 217 -9.92 25.70 -8.44
N ILE A 218 -10.44 26.84 -8.91
CA ILE A 218 -9.64 28.03 -9.21
C ILE A 218 -8.84 28.49 -7.99
N SER A 219 -9.46 28.45 -6.80
CA SER A 219 -8.77 28.87 -5.56
C SER A 219 -7.67 27.87 -5.15
N ALA A 220 -7.87 26.57 -5.38
CA ALA A 220 -6.86 25.55 -5.15
C ALA A 220 -5.66 25.73 -6.08
N ILE A 221 -5.90 26.00 -7.37
CA ILE A 221 -4.82 26.31 -8.32
C ILE A 221 -4.02 27.52 -7.87
N LEU A 222 -4.69 28.64 -7.56
CA LEU A 222 -4.00 29.87 -7.17
C LEU A 222 -3.19 29.68 -5.88
N LYS A 223 -3.71 28.89 -4.92
CA LYS A 223 -2.98 28.52 -3.71
C LYS A 223 -1.74 27.70 -4.03
N PHE A 224 -1.84 26.69 -4.90
CA PHE A 224 -0.69 25.91 -5.34
C PHE A 224 0.38 26.79 -5.99
N LEU A 225 -0.02 27.68 -6.91
CA LEU A 225 0.87 28.59 -7.61
C LEU A 225 1.56 29.61 -6.68
N GLN A 226 0.93 29.94 -5.55
CA GLN A 226 1.51 30.82 -4.53
C GLN A 226 2.76 30.23 -3.88
N PHE A 227 2.85 28.90 -3.78
CA PHE A 227 4.01 28.19 -3.20
C PHE A 227 5.04 27.74 -4.25
N CYS A 228 4.88 28.17 -5.50
CA CYS A 228 5.79 27.85 -6.60
C CYS A 228 6.83 28.95 -6.83
N PRO A 229 7.99 28.64 -7.45
CA PRO A 229 9.01 29.63 -7.77
C PRO A 229 8.45 30.79 -8.61
N LYS A 230 8.73 32.03 -8.17
CA LYS A 230 8.15 33.25 -8.75
C LYS A 230 8.46 33.36 -10.25
N GLU A 231 9.66 32.96 -10.65
CA GLU A 231 10.19 33.06 -12.01
C GLU A 231 9.36 32.22 -12.99
N LYS A 232 8.74 31.14 -12.50
CA LYS A 232 7.90 30.23 -13.30
C LYS A 232 6.45 30.68 -13.39
N VAL A 233 5.98 31.46 -12.41
CA VAL A 233 4.55 31.79 -12.24
C VAL A 233 4.22 33.24 -12.65
N TYR A 234 5.16 34.17 -12.47
CA TYR A 234 4.91 35.61 -12.59
C TYR A 234 4.37 36.00 -13.97
N LYS A 235 5.13 35.72 -15.04
CA LYS A 235 4.78 36.11 -16.40
C LYS A 235 3.46 35.46 -16.86
N PRO A 236 3.21 34.16 -16.65
CA PRO A 236 1.92 33.55 -16.98
C PRO A 236 0.73 34.21 -16.26
N LEU A 237 0.83 34.45 -14.94
CA LEU A 237 -0.25 35.08 -14.18
C LEU A 237 -0.47 36.55 -14.55
N GLU A 238 0.58 37.29 -14.85
CA GLU A 238 0.48 38.68 -15.34
C GLU A 238 -0.30 38.75 -16.67
N GLN A 239 -0.07 37.80 -17.58
CA GLN A 239 -0.84 37.71 -18.82
C GLN A 239 -2.34 37.49 -18.56
N LEU A 240 -2.71 36.70 -17.55
CA LEU A 240 -4.12 36.49 -17.17
C LEU A 240 -4.80 37.76 -16.67
N LEU A 241 -4.06 38.70 -16.07
CA LEU A 241 -4.64 39.98 -15.62
C LEU A 241 -5.13 40.86 -16.78
N ASN A 242 -4.52 40.73 -17.95
CA ASN A 242 -4.89 41.47 -19.15
C ASN A 242 -6.06 40.83 -19.90
N ASP A 243 -6.40 39.57 -19.58
CA ASP A 243 -7.50 38.86 -20.21
C ASP A 243 -8.86 39.38 -19.69
N LYS A 244 -9.75 39.71 -20.63
CA LYS A 244 -11.09 40.28 -20.35
C LYS A 244 -12.06 39.24 -19.77
N ARG A 245 -11.79 37.94 -19.92
CA ARG A 245 -12.62 36.84 -19.39
C ARG A 245 -12.59 36.77 -17.86
N PHE A 246 -11.52 37.26 -17.24
CA PHE A 246 -11.35 37.21 -15.80
C PHE A 246 -12.10 38.35 -15.11
N SER A 247 -12.96 37.99 -14.15
CA SER A 247 -13.65 38.99 -13.33
C SER A 247 -12.68 39.83 -12.49
N TYR A 248 -13.08 41.04 -12.13
CA TYR A 248 -12.30 41.91 -11.22
C TYR A 248 -11.88 41.19 -9.92
N ARG A 249 -12.79 40.41 -9.33
CA ARG A 249 -12.51 39.63 -8.11
C ARG A 249 -11.41 38.58 -8.33
N LEU A 250 -11.43 37.88 -9.46
CA LEU A 250 -10.42 36.88 -9.77
C LEU A 250 -9.07 37.52 -10.09
N LYS A 251 -9.07 38.66 -10.80
CA LYS A 251 -7.85 39.46 -11.01
C LYS A 251 -7.21 39.91 -9.71
N ASN A 252 -8.01 40.30 -8.71
CA ASN A 252 -7.48 40.65 -7.39
C ASN A 252 -6.81 39.44 -6.71
N LYS A 253 -7.42 38.24 -6.75
CA LYS A 253 -6.77 37.03 -6.24
C LYS A 253 -5.46 36.71 -6.95
N ILE A 254 -5.40 36.89 -8.27
CA ILE A 254 -4.16 36.71 -9.04
C ILE A 254 -3.09 37.72 -8.59
N LYS A 255 -3.46 38.99 -8.38
CA LYS A 255 -2.55 40.01 -7.82
C LYS A 255 -2.06 39.62 -6.42
N ASP A 256 -2.92 39.05 -5.58
CA ASP A 256 -2.53 38.58 -4.24
C ASP A 256 -1.44 37.50 -4.34
N VAL A 257 -1.57 36.55 -5.28
CA VAL A 257 -0.53 35.54 -5.56
C VAL A 257 0.77 36.18 -6.05
N LEU A 258 0.71 37.17 -6.95
CA LEU A 258 1.90 37.87 -7.47
C LEU A 258 2.63 38.70 -6.40
N ASN A 259 1.87 39.29 -5.47
CA ASN A 259 2.36 40.16 -4.39
C ASN A 259 2.68 39.42 -3.09
N SER A 260 2.34 38.12 -3.02
CA SER A 260 2.63 37.25 -1.90
C SER A 260 4.11 37.31 -1.53
N LYS A 261 4.37 37.64 -0.26
CA LYS A 261 5.70 37.61 0.37
C LYS A 261 6.10 36.22 0.87
N LEU A 262 5.19 35.24 0.84
CA LEU A 262 5.54 33.84 1.10
C LEU A 262 6.46 33.39 -0.02
N ARG A 263 7.77 33.46 0.24
CA ARG A 263 8.87 33.00 -0.61
C ARG A 263 9.96 32.49 0.30
#